data_AF-A0A7V9LLP0-F1
#
_entry.id   AF-A0A7V9LLP0-F1
#
_cell.length_a   1.000
_cell.length_b   1.000
_cell.length_c   1.000
_cell.angle_alpha   90.00
_cell.angle_beta   90.00
_cell.angle_gamma   90.00
#
_symmetry.space_group_name_H-M   'P 1'
#
loop_
_entity.id
_entity.type
_entity.pdbx_description
1 polymer ?
#
loop_
_entity_poly.entity_id
_entity_poly.type
_entity_poly.pdbx_seq_one_letter_code
_entity_poly.pdbx_strand_id
1 'polypeptide(L)'
;MIKYVFVTGGVVSSLGKGIAAASLAAILESRGLKVTLIKLDPYINVDPGTMSPFQHGEVFVTEDGAETDLDLGHYERFISAKMRKVNNFTTGQIYDSVIKKERRGEYLGKTVQVIPHITNEIQDFIERGARAAWDGKCDIAIVEIGG
;
A
#
# COMPACT_ATOMS: atom_id res chain seq x y z
N MET A 1 -19.96 1.18 -3.41
CA MET A 1 -18.98 0.09 -3.68
C MET A 1 -17.71 0.77 -4.14
N ILE A 2 -16.58 0.52 -3.45
CA ILE A 2 -15.29 1.13 -3.77
C ILE A 2 -14.83 0.63 -5.15
N LYS A 3 -14.28 1.52 -5.98
CA LYS A 3 -13.62 1.16 -7.25
C LYS A 3 -12.12 1.07 -7.02
N TYR A 4 -11.49 0.09 -7.65
CA TYR A 4 -10.04 -0.12 -7.56
C TYR A 4 -9.39 0.20 -8.90
N VAL A 5 -8.36 1.06 -8.87
CA VAL A 5 -7.53 1.39 -10.02
C VAL A 5 -6.12 0.89 -9.73
N PHE A 6 -5.68 -0.14 -10.44
CA PHE A 6 -4.32 -0.67 -10.28
C PHE A 6 -3.37 0.06 -11.23
N VAL A 7 -2.26 0.56 -10.67
CA VAL A 7 -1.20 1.23 -11.41
C VAL A 7 0.04 0.34 -11.40
N THR A 8 0.39 -0.20 -12.57
CA THR A 8 1.55 -1.10 -12.75
C THR A 8 2.66 -0.42 -13.54
N GLY A 9 3.91 -0.79 -13.29
CA GLY A 9 5.08 -0.36 -14.07
C GLY A 9 5.48 -1.39 -15.12
N GLY A 10 6.19 -0.95 -16.16
CA GLY A 10 6.81 -1.82 -17.16
C GLY A 10 8.08 -1.19 -17.72
N VAL A 11 8.89 -1.99 -18.42
CA VAL A 11 10.19 -1.62 -19.01
C VAL A 11 11.29 -1.36 -17.98
N VAL A 12 11.16 -0.33 -17.15
CA VAL A 12 12.17 0.04 -16.15
C VAL A 12 11.52 0.79 -14.98
N SER A 13 12.09 0.66 -13.79
CA SER A 13 11.70 1.45 -12.62
C SER A 13 12.08 2.94 -12.81
N SER A 14 11.58 3.82 -11.94
CA SER A 14 11.88 5.27 -11.94
C SER A 14 11.27 6.10 -13.08
N LEU A 15 10.28 5.57 -13.82
CA LEU A 15 9.51 6.32 -14.82
C LEU A 15 8.45 7.28 -14.24
N GLY A 16 8.41 7.46 -12.91
CA GLY A 16 7.48 8.38 -12.26
C GLY A 16 6.08 7.81 -12.01
N LYS A 17 5.96 6.49 -11.81
CA LYS A 17 4.69 5.79 -11.53
C LYS A 17 3.91 6.40 -10.34
N GLY A 18 4.58 6.67 -9.23
CA GLY A 18 3.96 7.29 -8.05
C GLY A 18 3.43 8.70 -8.30
N ILE A 19 4.17 9.53 -9.04
CA ILE A 19 3.72 10.88 -9.43
C ILE A 19 2.51 10.81 -10.37
N ALA A 20 2.50 9.88 -11.32
CA ALA A 20 1.36 9.67 -12.20
C ALA A 20 0.11 9.22 -11.43
N ALA A 21 0.27 8.28 -10.47
CA ALA A 21 -0.81 7.83 -9.60
C ALA A 21 -1.37 8.97 -8.73
N ALA A 22 -0.48 9.75 -8.10
CA ALA A 22 -0.85 10.92 -7.30
C ALA A 22 -1.58 12.00 -8.13
N SER A 23 -1.10 12.25 -9.36
CA SER A 23 -1.73 13.20 -10.28
C SER A 23 -3.13 12.76 -10.70
N LEU A 24 -3.32 11.46 -10.99
CA LEU A 24 -4.63 10.89 -11.27
C LEU A 24 -5.57 11.06 -10.07
N ALA A 25 -5.07 10.82 -8.85
CA ALA A 25 -5.84 11.01 -7.63
C ALA A 25 -6.32 12.46 -7.46
N ALA A 26 -5.44 13.43 -7.68
CA ALA A 26 -5.78 14.86 -7.62
C ALA A 26 -6.86 15.25 -8.63
N ILE A 27 -6.78 14.74 -9.86
CA ILE A 27 -7.80 14.96 -10.90
C ILE A 27 -9.14 14.37 -10.46
N LEU A 28 -9.15 13.15 -9.89
CA LEU A 28 -10.37 12.51 -9.41
C LEU A 28 -10.96 13.25 -8.20
N GLU A 29 -10.13 13.70 -7.25
CA GLU A 29 -10.56 14.49 -6.09
C GLU A 29 -11.15 15.84 -6.52
N SER A 30 -10.57 16.50 -7.54
CA SER A 30 -11.12 17.74 -8.12
C SER A 30 -12.52 17.56 -8.73
N ARG A 31 -12.93 16.31 -9.01
CA ARG A 31 -14.29 15.96 -9.46
C ARG A 31 -15.22 15.59 -8.31
N GLY A 32 -14.81 15.83 -7.06
CA GLY A 32 -15.59 15.56 -5.85
C GLY A 32 -15.60 14.10 -5.42
N LEU A 33 -14.68 13.27 -5.93
CA LEU A 33 -14.58 11.85 -5.54
C LEU A 33 -13.66 11.70 -4.32
N LYS A 34 -14.03 10.80 -3.41
CA LYS A 34 -13.23 10.45 -2.24
C LYS A 34 -12.18 9.40 -2.61
N VAL A 35 -10.96 9.85 -2.84
CA VAL A 35 -9.86 9.01 -3.31
C VAL A 35 -8.91 8.66 -2.17
N THR A 36 -8.34 7.46 -2.21
CA THR A 36 -7.17 7.08 -1.40
C THR A 36 -6.14 6.39 -2.28
N LEU A 37 -4.88 6.37 -1.84
CA LEU A 37 -3.80 5.66 -2.51
C LEU A 37 -3.22 4.59 -1.58
N ILE A 38 -2.75 3.52 -2.18
CA ILE A 38 -2.15 2.38 -1.51
C ILE A 38 -0.89 2.01 -2.28
N LYS A 39 0.24 1.92 -1.59
CA LYS A 39 1.53 1.50 -2.15
C LYS A 39 1.85 0.07 -1.75
N LEU A 40 2.09 -0.77 -2.75
CA LEU A 40 2.57 -2.14 -2.59
C LEU A 40 4.05 -2.19 -2.92
N ASP A 41 4.87 -2.48 -1.92
CA ASP A 41 6.31 -2.54 -2.07
C ASP A 41 6.82 -3.98 -2.14
N PRO A 42 7.57 -4.36 -3.19
CA PRO A 42 7.98 -5.75 -3.37
C PRO A 42 9.15 -6.17 -2.48
N TYR A 43 9.74 -5.26 -1.70
CA TYR A 43 10.89 -5.56 -0.85
C TYR A 43 10.52 -6.36 0.40
N ILE A 44 11.48 -7.15 0.90
CA ILE A 44 11.29 -8.11 1.99
C ILE A 44 11.35 -7.43 3.37
N ASN A 45 11.88 -6.21 3.47
CA ASN A 45 11.86 -5.43 4.71
C ASN A 45 10.41 -5.25 5.19
N VAL A 46 10.16 -5.47 6.48
CA VAL A 46 8.82 -5.32 7.08
C VAL A 46 8.41 -3.84 7.12
N ASP A 47 9.38 -2.96 7.27
CA ASP A 47 9.24 -1.51 7.21
C ASP A 47 10.56 -0.92 6.67
N PRO A 48 10.52 0.32 6.14
CA PRO A 48 11.71 0.98 5.65
C PRO A 48 12.63 1.52 6.76
N GLY A 49 12.27 1.41 8.04
CA GLY A 49 13.06 1.91 9.18
C GLY A 49 14.45 1.25 9.30
N THR A 50 14.62 0.09 8.68
CA THR A 50 15.91 -0.63 8.60
C THR A 50 16.75 -0.28 7.36
N MET A 51 16.21 0.51 6.43
CA MET A 51 16.88 0.86 5.18
C MET A 51 17.69 2.15 5.33
N SER A 52 18.84 2.23 4.65
CA SER A 52 19.65 3.45 4.66
C SER A 52 18.96 4.57 3.87
N PRO A 53 18.63 5.72 4.49
CA PRO A 53 17.94 6.79 3.78
C PRO A 53 18.80 7.43 2.69
N PHE A 54 20.12 7.36 2.81
CA PHE A 54 21.06 7.85 1.80
C PHE A 54 21.07 7.01 0.53
N GLN A 55 20.63 5.76 0.60
CA GLN A 55 20.63 4.83 -0.55
C GLN A 55 19.24 4.61 -1.13
N HIS A 56 18.20 4.66 -0.30
CA HIS A 56 16.85 4.29 -0.68
C HIS A 56 15.84 5.44 -0.63
N GLY A 57 16.28 6.64 -0.26
CA GLY A 57 15.42 7.81 -0.10
C GLY A 57 14.93 7.99 1.34
N GLU A 58 14.22 9.08 1.58
CA GLU A 58 13.69 9.39 2.90
C GLU A 58 12.67 8.34 3.39
N VAL A 59 12.53 8.23 4.70
CA VAL A 59 11.39 7.57 5.32
C VAL A 59 10.31 8.62 5.56
N PHE A 60 9.10 8.38 5.08
CA PHE A 60 7.96 9.25 5.36
C PHE A 60 7.27 8.80 6.66
N VAL A 61 6.88 9.77 7.50
CA VAL A 61 6.18 9.47 8.77
C VAL A 61 4.76 10.01 8.69
N THR A 62 3.80 9.10 8.83
CA THR A 62 2.36 9.38 8.80
C THR A 62 1.84 9.91 10.15
N GLU A 63 0.65 10.51 10.16
CA GLU A 63 0.04 11.06 11.38
C GLU A 63 -0.23 9.98 12.46
N ASP A 64 -0.42 8.72 12.06
CA ASP A 64 -0.56 7.58 12.98
C ASP A 64 0.78 6.96 13.42
N GLY A 65 1.89 7.62 13.08
CA GLY A 65 3.24 7.28 13.54
C GLY A 65 3.90 6.12 12.81
N ALA A 66 3.40 5.74 11.63
CA ALA A 66 4.07 4.72 10.83
C ALA A 66 5.18 5.33 9.96
N GLU A 67 6.34 4.67 10.01
CA GLU A 67 7.45 4.83 9.07
C GLU A 67 7.13 4.08 7.77
N THR A 68 7.10 4.80 6.66
CA THR A 68 6.66 4.28 5.35
C THR A 68 7.57 4.72 4.22
N ASP A 69 7.36 4.14 3.04
CA ASP A 69 8.00 4.58 1.81
C ASP A 69 7.69 6.06 1.50
N LEU A 70 8.64 6.74 0.85
CA LEU A 70 8.56 8.15 0.48
C LEU A 70 7.36 8.48 -0.42
N ASP A 71 6.86 7.51 -1.19
CA ASP A 71 5.74 7.73 -2.10
C ASP A 71 4.45 8.14 -1.38
N LEU A 72 4.27 7.75 -0.11
CA LEU A 72 3.13 8.23 0.68
C LEU A 72 3.17 9.75 0.89
N GLY A 73 4.37 10.32 1.01
CA GLY A 73 4.56 11.76 1.04
C GLY A 73 4.18 12.41 -0.28
N HIS A 74 4.45 11.77 -1.43
CA HIS A 74 3.95 12.25 -2.73
C HIS A 74 2.44 12.26 -2.76
N TYR A 75 1.79 11.22 -2.25
CA TYR A 75 0.33 11.12 -2.25
C TYR A 75 -0.30 12.24 -1.42
N GLU A 76 0.13 12.43 -0.16
CA GLU A 76 -0.41 13.48 0.71
C GLU A 76 -0.17 14.90 0.18
N ARG A 77 0.89 15.11 -0.62
CA ARG A 77 1.14 16.42 -1.25
C ARG A 77 0.19 16.72 -2.41
N PHE A 78 -0.42 15.70 -3.01
CA PHE A 78 -1.29 15.84 -4.19
C PHE A 78 -2.78 15.82 -3.85
N ILE A 79 -3.18 15.16 -2.77
CA ILE A 79 -4.58 15.01 -2.38
C ILE A 79 -4.83 15.32 -0.91
N SER A 80 -6.08 15.54 -0.55
CA SER A 80 -6.47 15.90 0.83
C SER A 80 -6.51 14.71 1.78
N ALA A 81 -6.58 13.48 1.26
CA ALA A 81 -6.64 12.27 2.09
C ALA A 81 -5.31 12.03 2.81
N LYS A 82 -5.39 11.78 4.12
CA LYS A 82 -4.25 11.41 4.94
C LYS A 82 -3.91 9.94 4.80
N MET A 83 -2.64 9.66 4.56
CA MET A 83 -2.09 8.32 4.53
C MET A 83 -1.86 7.84 5.97
N ARG A 84 -2.01 6.53 6.15
CA ARG A 84 -1.87 5.83 7.43
C ARG A 84 -0.97 4.62 7.23
N LYS A 85 -0.63 3.93 8.31
CA LYS A 85 0.09 2.65 8.27
C LYS A 85 -0.48 1.65 7.26
N VAL A 86 -1.80 1.64 7.09
CA VAL A 86 -2.51 0.70 6.18
C VAL A 86 -2.40 1.06 4.70
N ASN A 87 -1.85 2.23 4.36
CA ASN A 87 -1.66 2.69 2.97
C ASN A 87 -0.33 2.24 2.36
N ASN A 88 0.59 1.69 3.15
CA ASN A 88 1.84 1.12 2.65
C ASN A 88 2.01 -0.29 3.20
N PHE A 89 2.27 -1.25 2.32
CA PHE A 89 2.66 -2.57 2.77
C PHE A 89 3.62 -3.27 1.83
N THR A 90 4.41 -4.14 2.43
CA THR A 90 5.60 -4.73 1.82
C THR A 90 5.44 -6.25 1.71
N THR A 91 6.24 -6.88 0.85
CA THR A 91 6.36 -8.36 0.85
C THR A 91 6.67 -8.88 2.25
N GLY A 92 7.54 -8.21 3.00
CA GLY A 92 7.89 -8.56 4.38
C GLY A 92 6.68 -8.65 5.31
N GLN A 93 5.82 -7.64 5.30
CA GLN A 93 4.62 -7.60 6.14
C GLN A 93 3.61 -8.68 5.80
N ILE A 94 3.40 -8.93 4.50
CA ILE A 94 2.48 -9.94 4.03
C ILE A 94 2.94 -11.33 4.48
N TYR A 95 4.22 -11.65 4.26
CA TYR A 95 4.77 -12.94 4.67
C TYR A 95 4.79 -13.10 6.19
N ASP A 96 5.19 -12.08 6.94
CA ASP A 96 5.16 -12.09 8.41
C ASP A 96 3.74 -12.32 8.95
N SER A 97 2.72 -11.67 8.38
CA SER A 97 1.31 -11.87 8.75
C SER A 97 0.89 -13.32 8.52
N VAL A 98 1.14 -13.86 7.32
CA VAL A 98 0.77 -15.25 6.98
C VAL A 98 1.50 -16.26 7.86
N ILE A 99 2.80 -16.09 8.09
CA ILE A 99 3.58 -16.97 8.98
C ILE A 99 3.03 -16.92 10.41
N LYS A 100 2.70 -15.73 10.92
CA LYS A 100 2.10 -15.58 12.26
C LYS A 100 0.73 -16.25 12.37
N LYS A 101 -0.14 -16.12 11.37
CA LYS A 101 -1.44 -16.84 11.31
C LYS A 101 -1.24 -18.36 11.31
N GLU A 102 -0.26 -18.82 10.55
CA GLU A 102 0.11 -20.24 10.48
C GLU A 102 0.59 -20.77 11.84
N ARG A 103 1.52 -20.08 12.50
CA ARG A 103 2.02 -20.45 13.84
C ARG A 103 0.93 -20.43 14.93
N ARG A 104 -0.13 -19.64 14.76
CA ARG A 104 -1.32 -19.64 15.63
C ARG A 104 -2.33 -20.76 15.32
N GLY A 105 -2.10 -21.54 14.26
CA GLY A 105 -2.98 -22.63 13.85
C GLY A 105 -4.21 -22.19 13.04
N GLU A 106 -4.25 -20.95 12.53
CA GLU A 106 -5.42 -20.43 11.79
C GLU A 106 -5.68 -21.17 10.47
N TYR A 107 -4.65 -21.83 9.90
CA TYR A 107 -4.79 -22.67 8.71
C TYR A 107 -5.09 -24.15 9.03
N LEU A 108 -5.41 -24.48 10.28
CA LEU A 108 -5.90 -25.79 10.71
C LEU A 108 -4.96 -26.96 10.32
N GLY A 109 -3.64 -26.73 10.40
CA GLY A 109 -2.62 -27.74 10.07
C GLY A 109 -2.46 -28.05 8.58
N LYS A 110 -3.13 -27.32 7.69
CA LYS A 110 -2.99 -27.47 6.24
C LYS A 110 -1.73 -26.78 5.73
N THR A 111 -1.25 -27.21 4.56
CA THR A 111 -0.12 -26.57 3.87
C THR A 111 -0.45 -25.13 3.52
N VAL A 112 0.43 -24.21 3.93
CA VAL A 112 0.40 -22.81 3.53
C VAL A 112 1.22 -22.62 2.26
N GLN A 113 0.69 -21.83 1.32
CA GLN A 113 1.19 -21.69 -0.04
C GLN A 113 1.05 -20.24 -0.51
N VAL A 114 1.83 -19.84 -1.51
CA VAL A 114 1.72 -18.51 -2.13
C VAL A 114 0.30 -18.25 -2.64
N ILE A 115 -0.25 -19.19 -3.41
CA ILE A 115 -1.66 -19.18 -3.80
C ILE A 115 -2.36 -20.30 -3.03
N PRO A 116 -3.43 -20.03 -2.28
CA PRO A 116 -4.12 -18.74 -2.17
C PRO A 116 -3.64 -17.85 -1.01
N HIS A 117 -2.87 -18.36 -0.04
CA HIS A 117 -2.72 -17.72 1.27
C HIS A 117 -2.02 -16.35 1.21
N ILE A 118 -0.91 -16.23 0.48
CA ILE A 118 -0.22 -14.94 0.31
C ILE A 118 -1.07 -14.00 -0.55
N THR A 119 -1.66 -14.49 -1.63
CA THR A 119 -2.51 -13.66 -2.50
C THR A 119 -3.78 -13.16 -1.82
N ASN A 120 -4.39 -13.96 -0.94
CA ASN A 120 -5.54 -13.56 -0.13
C ASN A 120 -5.11 -12.50 0.90
N GLU A 121 -3.95 -12.67 1.53
CA GLU A 121 -3.43 -11.67 2.46
C GLU A 121 -3.18 -10.33 1.74
N ILE A 122 -2.64 -10.34 0.52
CA ILE A 122 -2.49 -9.13 -0.31
C ILE A 122 -3.85 -8.47 -0.54
N GLN A 123 -4.89 -9.23 -0.90
CA GLN A 123 -6.25 -8.72 -1.09
C GLN A 123 -6.80 -8.10 0.19
N ASP A 124 -6.64 -8.77 1.33
CA ASP A 124 -7.07 -8.27 2.65
C ASP A 124 -6.38 -6.95 3.01
N PHE A 125 -5.08 -6.81 2.73
CA PHE A 125 -4.35 -5.56 2.94
C PHE A 125 -4.87 -4.42 2.04
N ILE A 126 -5.12 -4.68 0.75
CA ILE A 126 -5.71 -3.70 -0.17
C ILE A 126 -7.09 -3.25 0.33
N GLU A 127 -7.95 -4.19 0.74
CA GLU A 127 -9.27 -3.87 1.25
C GLU A 127 -9.23 -3.04 2.53
N ARG A 128 -8.31 -3.36 3.46
CA ARG A 128 -8.13 -2.60 4.71
C ARG A 128 -7.69 -1.17 4.42
N GLY A 129 -6.70 -0.97 3.54
CA GLY A 129 -6.26 0.36 3.14
C GLY A 129 -7.39 1.18 2.51
N ALA A 130 -8.16 0.57 1.60
CA ALA A 130 -9.27 1.23 0.91
C ALA A 130 -10.40 1.65 1.87
N ARG A 131 -10.74 0.79 2.86
CA ARG A 131 -11.81 1.06 3.83
C ARG A 131 -11.39 2.01 4.95
N ALA A 132 -10.10 2.16 5.23
CA ALA A 132 -9.62 3.04 6.29
C ALA A 132 -9.74 4.53 5.94
N ALA A 133 -9.81 4.86 4.65
CA ALA A 133 -9.96 6.22 4.18
C ALA A 133 -11.41 6.71 4.27
N TRP A 134 -11.58 8.01 4.51
CA TRP A 134 -12.88 8.70 4.46
C TRP A 134 -13.98 8.06 5.31
N ASP A 135 -13.62 7.53 6.49
CA ASP A 135 -14.53 6.81 7.40
C ASP A 135 -15.31 5.68 6.71
N GLY A 136 -14.64 4.93 5.83
CA GLY A 136 -15.24 3.84 5.07
C GLY A 136 -16.08 4.29 3.87
N LYS A 137 -16.06 5.58 3.53
CA LYS A 137 -16.82 6.17 2.40
C LYS A 137 -15.93 6.48 1.20
N CYS A 138 -14.83 5.77 1.02
CA CYS A 138 -13.96 5.90 -0.14
C CYS A 138 -14.72 5.50 -1.43
N ASP A 139 -14.60 6.31 -2.47
CA ASP A 139 -15.17 6.02 -3.79
C ASP A 139 -14.18 5.24 -4.66
N ILE A 140 -12.89 5.64 -4.62
CA ILE A 140 -11.83 5.06 -5.44
C ILE A 140 -10.56 4.84 -4.61
N ALA A 141 -10.05 3.61 -4.63
CA ALA A 141 -8.73 3.26 -4.14
C ALA A 141 -7.78 3.06 -5.33
N ILE A 142 -6.74 3.88 -5.41
CA ILE A 142 -5.66 3.71 -6.38
C ILE A 142 -4.58 2.85 -5.73
N VAL A 143 -4.25 1.73 -6.35
CA VAL A 143 -3.30 0.74 -5.83
C VAL A 143 -2.08 0.74 -6.73
N GLU A 144 -0.99 1.36 -6.25
CA GLU A 144 0.29 1.34 -6.95
C GLU A 144 1.05 0.06 -6.64
N ILE A 145 1.35 -0.72 -7.68
CA ILE A 145 2.17 -1.93 -7.58
C ILE A 145 3.62 -1.57 -7.89
N GLY A 146 4.46 -1.61 -6.85
CA GLY A 146 5.91 -1.47 -6.94
C GLY A 146 6.57 -2.63 -7.69
N GLY A 147 7.77 -2.38 -8.21
CA GLY A 147 8.40 -3.20 -9.26
C GLY A 147 8.39 -2.47 -10.60
#